data_AF-A0A1U7LQZ2-F1
#
_entry.id   AF-A0A1U7LQZ2-F1
#
_cell.length_a   1.000
_cell.length_b   1.000
_cell.length_c   1.000
_cell.angle_alpha   90.00
_cell.angle_beta   90.00
_cell.angle_gamma   90.00
#
_symmetry.space_group_name_H-M   'P 1'
#
loop_
_entity.id
_entity.type
_entity.pdbx_description
1 polymer ?
#
loop_
_entity_poly.entity_id
_entity_poly.type
_entity_poly.pdbx_seq_one_letter_code
_entity_poly.pdbx_strand_id
1 'polypeptide(L)'
;MGSGNNIWSNATKSAVSKRERQWQEFPFGATAYSLGLLDRKPSIRQKLLYGLATIGIRYVWTKVGYYVTENSWGERTSGTKKKLWILLQYVDTAHETFSLVNFLLFLYNGHYRTIIDRLLGLRLVPLAGNSNRQVSFEFLNRQLVWHTLTEFLLFILPLLKLPRLKRQLEKRFIPTANEKGLLAFLPQRTCAICFQEQSAGGISTTIVNAYQADDCGHLYCYGCIVARLKLAEGDGWPCLRCGITIKEAHRWIEIVETPPSDQESDSEKSTG
;
A
#
# COMPACT_ATOMS: atom_id res chain seq x y z
N MET A 1 23.56 -51.74 -0.43
CA MET A 1 24.47 -51.76 -1.61
C MET A 1 23.57 -51.89 -2.82
N GLY A 2 23.47 -50.99 -3.80
CA GLY A 2 24.20 -49.78 -4.17
C GLY A 2 23.75 -49.47 -5.61
N SER A 3 23.90 -48.23 -6.03
CA SER A 3 23.79 -47.77 -7.43
C SER A 3 22.39 -47.44 -7.96
N GLY A 4 21.88 -46.29 -7.52
CA GLY A 4 21.29 -45.36 -8.49
C GLY A 4 22.43 -44.62 -9.19
N ASN A 5 22.27 -44.31 -10.49
CA ASN A 5 22.91 -43.16 -11.13
C ASN A 5 22.36 -42.90 -12.56
N ASN A 6 21.67 -41.75 -12.69
CA ASN A 6 21.96 -40.66 -13.62
C ASN A 6 21.77 -40.87 -15.14
N ILE A 7 20.52 -40.76 -15.61
CA ILE A 7 20.18 -40.62 -17.05
C ILE A 7 19.69 -39.18 -17.39
N TRP A 8 19.68 -38.25 -16.42
CA TRP A 8 19.14 -36.88 -16.61
C TRP A 8 20.14 -35.77 -16.26
N SER A 9 21.31 -35.72 -16.90
CA SER A 9 22.24 -34.59 -16.70
C SER A 9 22.92 -34.02 -17.95
N ASN A 10 22.70 -34.57 -19.15
CA ASN A 10 23.49 -34.18 -20.33
C ASN A 10 22.71 -33.52 -21.49
N ALA A 11 21.43 -33.16 -21.32
CA ALA A 11 20.61 -32.63 -22.43
C ALA A 11 20.45 -31.08 -22.47
N THR A 12 21.01 -30.31 -21.54
CA THR A 12 20.74 -28.85 -21.44
C THR A 12 21.92 -27.94 -21.74
N LYS A 13 23.06 -28.46 -22.23
CA LYS A 13 24.29 -27.66 -22.42
C LYS A 13 24.69 -27.33 -23.86
N SER A 14 23.85 -27.54 -24.87
CA SER A 14 24.25 -27.26 -26.28
C SER A 14 23.32 -26.34 -27.08
N ALA A 15 22.25 -25.79 -26.52
CA ALA A 15 21.26 -25.02 -27.28
C ALA A 15 21.25 -23.50 -27.00
N VAL A 16 22.29 -22.94 -26.39
CA VAL A 16 22.37 -21.50 -26.06
C VAL A 16 23.43 -20.74 -26.89
N SER A 17 24.15 -21.39 -27.82
CA SER A 17 25.24 -20.75 -28.58
C SER A 17 24.92 -20.32 -30.01
N LYS A 18 23.64 -20.34 -30.41
CA LYS A 18 23.17 -19.89 -31.73
C LYS A 18 22.22 -18.69 -31.56
N ARG A 19 22.72 -17.59 -30.98
CA ARG A 19 23.26 -16.48 -31.78
C ARG A 19 22.13 -15.90 -32.64
N GLU A 20 21.16 -15.19 -32.07
CA GLU A 20 21.31 -13.80 -31.60
C GLU A 20 22.07 -12.91 -32.63
N ARG A 21 21.77 -13.13 -33.92
CA ARG A 21 22.19 -12.31 -35.06
C ARG A 21 20.97 -11.94 -35.89
N GLN A 22 19.96 -11.30 -35.29
CA GLN A 22 18.79 -10.85 -36.06
C GLN A 22 18.14 -9.55 -35.55
N TRP A 23 18.94 -8.63 -35.01
CA TRP A 23 18.49 -7.24 -34.83
C TRP A 23 19.59 -6.28 -35.25
N GLN A 24 19.80 -6.16 -36.56
CA GLN A 24 20.60 -5.08 -37.14
C GLN A 24 19.90 -4.52 -38.37
N GLU A 25 18.73 -3.92 -38.17
CA GLU A 25 18.23 -2.88 -39.08
C GLU A 25 17.42 -1.88 -38.24
N PHE A 26 18.11 -0.94 -37.60
CA PHE A 26 17.49 0.29 -37.11
C PHE A 26 18.07 1.46 -37.91
N PRO A 27 17.25 2.13 -38.75
CA PRO A 27 17.67 3.34 -39.42
C PRO A 27 17.65 4.48 -38.41
N PHE A 28 18.55 5.44 -38.61
CA PHE A 28 18.71 6.68 -37.84
C PHE A 28 19.31 6.55 -36.43
N GLY A 29 20.61 6.85 -36.37
CA GLY A 29 21.24 7.44 -35.19
C GLY A 29 21.30 6.52 -33.99
N ALA A 30 21.94 5.35 -34.12
CA ALA A 30 22.20 4.47 -32.96
C ALA A 30 23.52 3.67 -32.99
N THR A 31 24.45 3.91 -33.93
CA THR A 31 25.45 2.89 -34.29
C THR A 31 26.86 3.06 -33.72
N ALA A 32 27.14 4.07 -32.89
CA ALA A 32 28.51 4.30 -32.39
C ALA A 32 28.66 4.31 -30.85
N TYR A 33 27.58 4.31 -30.08
CA TYR A 33 27.64 4.47 -28.61
C TYR A 33 27.56 3.15 -27.84
N SER A 34 27.08 2.09 -28.47
CA SER A 34 26.87 0.78 -27.85
C SER A 34 28.11 -0.12 -27.85
N LEU A 35 29.10 0.21 -28.68
CA LEU A 35 30.41 -0.45 -28.69
C LEU A 35 31.40 0.57 -28.14
N GLY A 36 31.70 0.51 -26.84
CA GLY A 36 32.77 1.29 -26.17
C GLY A 36 34.19 0.99 -26.68
N LEU A 37 34.33 0.69 -27.96
CA LEU A 37 35.53 0.27 -28.69
C LEU A 37 36.26 1.44 -29.36
N LEU A 38 35.74 2.67 -29.30
CA LEU A 38 36.39 3.86 -29.87
C LEU A 38 36.61 5.01 -28.89
N ASP A 39 36.36 4.82 -27.58
CA ASP A 39 36.70 5.84 -26.59
C ASP A 39 38.20 5.77 -26.26
N ARG A 40 39.00 6.36 -27.15
CA ARG A 40 40.43 6.55 -26.93
C ARG A 40 40.60 7.39 -25.66
N LYS A 41 41.20 6.79 -24.63
CA LYS A 41 41.53 7.48 -23.37
C LYS A 41 42.28 8.79 -23.70
N PRO A 42 41.83 9.94 -23.17
CA PRO A 42 42.44 11.22 -23.51
C PRO A 42 43.90 11.25 -23.07
N SER A 43 44.75 11.80 -23.93
CA SER A 43 46.18 11.94 -23.69
C SER A 43 46.43 12.81 -22.45
N ILE A 44 47.53 12.54 -21.73
CA ILE A 44 47.93 13.33 -20.55
C ILE A 44 48.09 14.81 -20.95
N ARG A 45 48.62 15.09 -22.15
CA ARG A 45 48.73 16.46 -22.67
C ARG A 45 47.38 17.10 -22.89
N GLN A 46 46.40 16.37 -23.42
CA GLN A 46 45.04 16.90 -23.61
C GLN A 46 44.37 17.20 -22.27
N LYS A 47 44.56 16.36 -21.26
CA LYS A 47 44.04 16.60 -19.89
C LYS A 47 44.68 17.84 -19.25
N LEU A 48 46.00 17.97 -19.38
CA LEU A 48 46.73 19.11 -18.82
C LEU A 48 46.36 20.41 -19.55
N LEU A 49 46.33 20.40 -20.88
CA LEU A 49 45.88 21.54 -21.68
C LEU A 49 44.44 21.92 -21.38
N TYR A 50 43.57 20.94 -21.15
CA TYR A 50 42.19 21.18 -20.75
C TYR A 50 42.08 21.92 -19.41
N GLY A 51 42.77 21.41 -18.38
CA GLY A 51 42.81 22.05 -17.06
C GLY A 51 43.44 23.45 -17.12
N LEU A 52 44.54 23.60 -17.86
CA LEU A 52 45.22 24.88 -18.01
C LEU A 52 44.38 25.89 -18.80
N ALA A 53 43.71 25.47 -19.86
CA ALA A 53 42.85 26.35 -20.66
C ALA A 53 41.63 26.80 -19.84
N THR A 54 40.94 25.89 -19.15
CA THR A 54 39.73 26.23 -18.38
C THR A 54 40.03 27.20 -17.24
N ILE A 55 41.12 26.98 -16.49
CA ILE A 55 41.49 27.84 -15.36
C ILE A 55 42.23 29.10 -15.85
N GLY A 56 43.19 28.92 -16.76
CA GLY A 56 44.07 29.98 -17.24
C GLY A 56 43.35 31.04 -18.06
N ILE A 57 42.48 30.64 -19.00
CA ILE A 57 41.71 31.61 -19.80
C ILE A 57 40.82 32.45 -18.89
N ARG A 58 40.14 31.81 -17.92
CA ARG A 58 39.27 32.52 -16.98
C ARG A 58 40.05 33.48 -16.08
N TYR A 59 41.21 33.06 -15.57
CA TYR A 59 42.07 33.89 -14.74
C TYR A 59 42.66 35.09 -15.50
N VAL A 60 43.15 34.86 -16.72
CA VAL A 60 43.67 35.94 -17.56
C VAL A 60 42.55 36.92 -17.90
N TRP A 61 41.36 36.43 -18.24
CA TRP A 61 40.22 37.30 -18.55
C TRP A 61 39.84 38.20 -17.37
N THR A 62 39.75 37.64 -16.16
CA THR A 62 39.41 38.43 -14.97
C THR A 62 40.51 39.44 -14.65
N LYS A 63 41.79 39.07 -14.73
CA LYS A 63 42.90 39.99 -14.50
C LYS A 63 42.97 41.12 -15.51
N VAL A 64 42.77 40.82 -16.80
CA VAL A 64 42.68 41.84 -17.84
C VAL A 64 41.50 42.76 -17.58
N GLY A 65 40.33 42.21 -17.22
CA GLY A 65 39.15 42.99 -16.85
C GLY A 65 39.42 43.97 -15.70
N TYR A 66 40.01 43.49 -14.60
CA TYR A 66 40.38 44.37 -13.47
C TYR A 66 41.33 45.48 -13.88
N TYR A 67 42.39 45.15 -14.64
CA TYR A 67 43.35 46.15 -15.09
C TYR A 67 42.71 47.22 -16.01
N VAL A 68 41.82 46.79 -16.90
CA VAL A 68 41.09 47.67 -17.82
C VAL A 68 40.12 48.60 -17.07
N THR A 69 39.47 48.10 -16.02
CA THR A 69 38.57 48.88 -15.16
C THR A 69 39.34 49.84 -14.25
N GLU A 70 40.42 49.39 -13.61
CA GLU A 70 41.24 50.21 -12.71
C GLU A 70 41.88 51.40 -13.42
N ASN A 71 42.31 51.21 -14.67
CA ASN A 71 42.85 52.29 -15.48
C ASN A 71 41.78 53.12 -16.22
N SER A 72 40.49 52.86 -16.03
CA SER A 72 39.35 53.54 -16.66
C SER A 72 39.48 53.67 -18.18
N TRP A 73 39.75 52.57 -18.89
CA TRP A 73 39.94 52.61 -20.35
C TRP A 73 38.65 52.92 -21.12
N GLY A 74 37.48 52.61 -20.56
CA GLY A 74 36.17 52.89 -21.15
C GLY A 74 35.78 54.37 -21.17
N GLU A 75 36.21 55.15 -20.17
CA GLU A 75 35.87 56.58 -20.03
C GLU A 75 36.68 57.49 -20.99
N ARG A 76 37.74 56.96 -21.61
CA ARG A 76 38.62 57.75 -22.47
C ARG A 76 37.93 58.15 -23.78
N THR A 77 38.19 59.35 -24.28
CA THR A 77 37.57 59.88 -25.51
C THR A 77 38.27 59.37 -26.78
N SER A 78 39.60 59.31 -26.81
CA SER A 78 40.39 58.76 -27.94
C SER A 78 41.75 58.22 -27.50
N GLY A 79 42.29 57.24 -28.24
CA GLY A 79 43.61 56.63 -27.99
C GLY A 79 43.66 55.13 -28.28
N THR A 80 44.87 54.55 -28.30
CA THR A 80 45.10 53.11 -28.50
C THR A 80 44.44 52.25 -27.43
N LYS A 81 44.43 52.73 -26.17
CA LYS A 81 43.76 52.07 -25.04
C LYS A 81 42.24 51.95 -25.21
N LYS A 82 41.59 52.96 -25.80
CA LYS A 82 40.16 52.91 -26.13
C LYS A 82 39.87 51.89 -27.23
N LYS A 83 40.72 51.84 -28.28
CA LYS A 83 40.62 50.82 -29.32
C LYS A 83 40.78 49.41 -28.74
N LEU A 84 41.70 49.23 -27.79
CA LEU A 84 41.90 47.96 -27.08
C LEU A 84 40.67 47.57 -26.23
N TRP A 85 40.04 48.53 -25.57
CA TRP A 85 38.78 48.29 -24.84
C TRP A 85 37.65 47.86 -25.78
N ILE A 86 37.49 48.52 -26.93
CA ILE A 86 36.49 48.14 -27.96
C ILE A 86 36.80 46.73 -28.50
N LEU A 87 38.07 46.42 -28.75
CA LEU A 87 38.48 45.09 -29.19
C LEU A 87 38.14 44.02 -28.14
N LEU A 88 38.41 44.28 -26.87
CA LEU A 88 38.09 43.37 -25.77
C LEU A 88 36.58 43.11 -25.69
N GLN A 89 35.77 44.18 -25.85
CA GLN A 89 34.30 44.08 -25.87
C GLN A 89 33.79 43.27 -27.07
N TYR A 90 34.43 43.43 -28.24
CA TYR A 90 34.12 42.63 -29.42
C TYR A 90 34.48 41.16 -29.21
N VAL A 91 35.62 40.87 -28.58
CA VAL A 91 36.04 39.51 -28.24
C VAL A 91 35.07 38.87 -27.24
N ASP A 92 34.61 39.59 -26.22
CA ASP A 92 33.57 39.12 -25.29
C ASP A 92 32.28 38.76 -26.03
N THR A 93 31.79 39.69 -26.85
CA THR A 93 30.54 39.49 -27.61
C THR A 93 30.66 38.32 -28.59
N ALA A 94 31.81 38.19 -29.25
CA ALA A 94 32.10 37.09 -30.14
C ALA A 94 32.17 35.76 -29.37
N HIS A 95 32.84 35.73 -28.22
CA HIS A 95 32.93 34.54 -27.37
C HIS A 95 31.55 34.06 -26.92
N GLU A 96 30.67 34.95 -26.46
CA GLU A 96 29.28 34.60 -26.10
C GLU A 96 28.50 34.06 -27.29
N THR A 97 28.63 34.69 -28.46
CA THR A 97 27.97 34.23 -29.69
C THR A 97 28.46 32.84 -30.11
N PHE A 98 29.78 32.61 -30.11
CA PHE A 98 30.36 31.30 -30.41
C PHE A 98 29.98 30.24 -29.38
N SER A 99 29.88 30.62 -28.10
CA SER A 99 29.45 29.72 -27.02
C SER A 99 28.01 29.27 -27.25
N LEU A 100 27.12 30.21 -27.61
CA LEU A 100 25.73 29.94 -27.94
C LEU A 100 25.60 29.03 -29.17
N VAL A 101 26.33 29.31 -30.25
CA VAL A 101 26.35 28.45 -31.45
C VAL A 101 26.87 27.05 -31.12
N ASN A 102 27.95 26.96 -30.33
CA ASN A 102 28.47 25.67 -29.88
C ASN A 102 27.43 24.91 -29.04
N PHE A 103 26.70 25.59 -28.17
CA PHE A 103 25.64 25.02 -27.35
C PHE A 103 24.46 24.53 -28.19
N LEU A 104 24.01 25.29 -29.19
CA LEU A 104 22.95 24.84 -30.11
C LEU A 104 23.36 23.59 -30.89
N LEU A 105 24.60 23.57 -31.41
CA LEU A 105 25.16 22.39 -32.08
C LEU A 105 25.34 21.21 -31.12
N PHE A 106 25.59 21.48 -29.84
CA PHE A 106 25.61 20.47 -28.79
C PHE A 106 24.21 19.92 -28.52
N LEU A 107 23.16 20.74 -28.50
CA LEU A 107 21.79 20.25 -28.35
C LEU A 107 21.35 19.39 -29.55
N TYR A 108 21.81 19.73 -30.76
CA TYR A 108 21.48 18.95 -31.95
C TYR A 108 22.26 17.62 -32.03
N ASN A 109 23.58 17.65 -31.81
CA ASN A 109 24.45 16.47 -31.99
C ASN A 109 24.74 15.70 -30.68
N GLY A 110 24.73 16.35 -29.52
CA GLY A 110 25.01 15.74 -28.20
C GLY A 110 26.49 15.44 -27.89
N HIS A 111 27.46 15.95 -28.64
CA HIS A 111 28.87 15.52 -28.54
C HIS A 111 29.78 16.42 -27.66
N TYR A 112 29.92 17.71 -27.99
CA TYR A 112 30.89 18.62 -27.35
C TYR A 112 30.19 19.76 -26.61
N ARG A 113 30.30 19.84 -25.28
CA ARG A 113 29.59 20.84 -24.46
C ARG A 113 30.19 22.25 -24.52
N THR A 114 31.52 22.36 -24.65
CA THR A 114 32.20 23.67 -24.71
C THR A 114 33.07 23.79 -25.95
N ILE A 115 33.41 25.04 -26.31
CA ILE A 115 34.36 25.34 -27.40
C ILE A 115 35.72 24.70 -27.12
N ILE A 116 36.16 24.69 -25.85
CA ILE A 116 37.42 24.08 -25.41
C ILE A 116 37.39 22.56 -25.65
N ASP A 117 36.27 21.91 -25.33
CA ASP A 117 36.08 20.47 -25.59
C ASP A 117 36.11 20.18 -27.10
N ARG A 118 35.51 21.04 -27.92
CA ARG A 118 35.52 20.92 -29.39
C ARG A 118 36.92 21.10 -29.97
N LEU A 119 37.69 22.07 -29.48
CA LEU A 119 39.06 22.34 -29.94
C LEU A 119 40.03 21.21 -29.57
N LEU A 120 39.86 20.61 -28.38
CA LEU A 120 40.71 19.50 -27.90
C LEU A 120 40.20 18.12 -28.34
N GLY A 121 39.01 18.03 -28.95
CA GLY A 121 38.38 16.77 -29.34
C GLY A 121 37.99 15.90 -28.15
N LEU A 122 37.63 16.51 -27.02
CA LEU A 122 37.27 15.82 -25.79
C LEU A 122 35.76 15.60 -25.73
N ARG A 123 35.34 14.34 -25.68
CA ARG A 123 33.94 13.96 -25.53
C ARG A 123 33.65 13.54 -24.09
N LEU A 124 32.53 14.00 -23.53
CA LEU A 124 32.01 13.42 -22.29
C LEU A 124 31.26 12.13 -22.62
N VAL A 125 31.68 11.03 -22.01
CA VAL A 125 31.04 9.73 -22.11
C VAL A 125 30.60 9.32 -20.70
N PRO A 126 29.39 8.76 -20.52
CA PRO A 126 28.97 8.25 -19.22
C PRO A 126 29.93 7.17 -18.73
N LEU A 127 30.47 7.35 -17.52
CA LEU A 127 31.42 6.41 -16.90
C LEU A 127 30.83 5.02 -16.63
N ALA A 128 29.50 4.94 -16.55
CA ALA A 128 28.74 3.71 -16.53
C ALA A 128 27.51 3.92 -17.43
N GLY A 129 27.49 3.27 -18.60
CA GLY A 129 26.27 3.14 -19.36
C GLY A 129 25.28 2.38 -18.51
N ASN A 130 24.20 3.06 -18.09
CA ASN A 130 23.07 2.55 -17.31
C ASN A 130 23.38 1.22 -16.61
N SER A 131 24.12 1.26 -15.49
CA SER A 131 24.08 0.14 -14.57
C SER A 131 22.64 0.07 -14.10
N ASN A 132 21.86 -0.78 -14.75
CA ASN A 132 20.53 -1.19 -14.38
C ASN A 132 20.63 -1.65 -12.92
N ARG A 133 20.55 -0.70 -11.98
CA ARG A 133 20.27 -0.97 -10.60
C ARG A 133 18.87 -1.52 -10.70
N GLN A 134 18.78 -2.83 -10.86
CA GLN A 134 17.54 -3.57 -10.76
C GLN A 134 16.97 -3.16 -9.42
N VAL A 135 16.07 -2.19 -9.43
CA VAL A 135 15.31 -1.80 -8.25
C VAL A 135 14.52 -3.07 -7.98
N SER A 136 14.92 -3.79 -6.94
CA SER A 136 14.34 -5.09 -6.60
C SER A 136 12.87 -4.88 -6.29
N PHE A 137 12.01 -5.11 -7.29
CA PHE A 137 10.55 -4.99 -7.18
C PHE A 137 9.95 -6.00 -6.21
N GLU A 138 10.74 -6.92 -5.67
CA GLU A 138 10.31 -7.92 -4.71
C GLU A 138 9.64 -7.31 -3.48
N PHE A 139 10.21 -6.24 -2.90
CA PHE A 139 9.65 -5.62 -1.72
C PHE A 139 8.40 -4.79 -2.03
N LEU A 140 8.42 -4.04 -3.13
CA LEU A 140 7.29 -3.20 -3.57
C LEU A 140 6.08 -4.08 -3.97
N ASN A 141 6.32 -5.17 -4.69
CA ASN A 141 5.26 -6.08 -5.13
C ASN A 141 4.60 -6.80 -3.95
N ARG A 142 5.36 -7.18 -2.91
CA ARG A 142 4.78 -7.76 -1.69
C ARG A 142 3.86 -6.76 -0.99
N GLN A 143 4.26 -5.50 -0.88
CA GLN A 143 3.47 -4.47 -0.19
C GLN A 143 2.17 -4.14 -0.92
N LEU A 144 2.19 -4.07 -2.25
CA LEU A 144 0.99 -3.84 -3.05
C LEU A 144 -0.02 -5.00 -2.87
N VAL A 145 0.47 -6.25 -2.94
CA VAL A 145 -0.38 -7.44 -2.78
C VAL A 145 -1.02 -7.47 -1.40
N TRP A 146 -0.26 -7.25 -0.33
CA TRP A 146 -0.81 -7.27 1.03
C TRP A 146 -1.80 -6.13 1.28
N HIS A 147 -1.50 -4.92 0.84
CA HIS A 147 -2.38 -3.77 1.02
C HIS A 147 -3.72 -3.97 0.30
N THR A 148 -3.67 -4.33 -0.99
CA THR A 148 -4.86 -4.61 -1.80
C THR A 148 -5.68 -5.76 -1.22
N LEU A 149 -5.02 -6.85 -0.78
CA LEU A 149 -5.70 -7.97 -0.14
C LEU A 149 -6.44 -7.55 1.13
N THR A 150 -5.83 -6.71 1.98
CA THR A 150 -6.50 -6.22 3.20
C THR A 150 -7.67 -5.29 2.91
N GLU A 151 -7.56 -4.45 1.87
CA GLU A 151 -8.63 -3.56 1.43
C GLU A 151 -9.84 -4.36 0.94
N PHE A 152 -9.61 -5.39 0.11
CA PHE A 152 -10.66 -6.32 -0.29
C PHE A 152 -11.24 -7.10 0.90
N LEU A 153 -10.42 -7.53 1.85
CA LEU A 153 -10.88 -8.24 3.04
C LEU A 153 -11.81 -7.38 3.90
N LEU A 154 -11.53 -6.08 4.03
CA LEU A 154 -12.41 -5.16 4.76
C LEU A 154 -13.77 -4.97 4.07
N PHE A 155 -13.87 -5.16 2.75
CA PHE A 155 -15.17 -5.19 2.06
C PHE A 155 -15.87 -6.54 2.18
N ILE A 156 -15.11 -7.63 2.27
CA ILE A 156 -15.65 -8.99 2.45
C ILE A 156 -16.10 -9.21 3.91
N LEU A 157 -15.41 -8.65 4.89
CA LEU A 157 -15.67 -8.86 6.33
C LEU A 157 -17.10 -8.49 6.76
N PRO A 158 -17.71 -7.37 6.31
CA PRO A 158 -19.11 -7.05 6.58
C PRO A 158 -20.10 -7.92 5.82
N LEU A 159 -19.71 -8.49 4.67
CA LEU A 159 -20.55 -9.38 3.86
C LEU A 159 -20.55 -10.82 4.42
N LEU A 160 -19.50 -11.21 5.12
CA LEU A 160 -19.44 -12.48 5.84
C LEU A 160 -20.25 -12.36 7.12
N LYS A 161 -21.28 -13.20 7.27
CA LYS A 161 -22.00 -13.38 8.54
C LYS A 161 -21.08 -14.09 9.55
N LEU A 162 -20.11 -13.36 10.09
CA LEU A 162 -19.13 -13.83 11.08
C LEU A 162 -19.73 -14.67 12.22
N PRO A 163 -20.87 -14.31 12.84
CA PRO A 163 -21.47 -15.15 13.88
C PRO A 163 -21.94 -16.52 13.36
N ARG A 164 -22.41 -16.60 12.11
CA ARG A 164 -22.80 -17.88 11.48
C ARG A 164 -21.60 -18.74 11.19
N LEU A 165 -20.56 -18.15 10.59
CA LEU A 165 -19.33 -18.87 10.26
C LEU A 165 -18.64 -19.37 11.53
N LYS A 166 -18.56 -18.53 12.56
CA LYS A 166 -18.01 -18.88 13.88
C LYS A 166 -18.78 -20.03 14.52
N ARG A 167 -20.12 -19.96 14.60
CA ARG A 167 -20.95 -21.04 15.18
C ARG A 167 -20.82 -22.36 14.40
N GLN A 168 -20.67 -22.30 13.07
CA GLN A 168 -20.47 -23.49 12.24
C GLN A 168 -19.05 -24.07 12.38
N LEU A 169 -18.02 -23.23 12.49
CA LEU A 169 -16.65 -23.67 12.79
C LEU A 169 -16.57 -24.28 14.19
N GLU A 170 -17.12 -23.60 15.21
CA GLU A 170 -17.11 -24.10 16.59
C GLU A 170 -17.81 -25.46 16.69
N LYS A 171 -18.96 -25.65 16.02
CA LYS A 171 -19.63 -26.96 15.96
C LYS A 171 -18.81 -28.06 15.25
N ARG A 172 -17.97 -27.69 14.28
CA ARG A 172 -17.12 -28.64 13.52
C ARG A 172 -15.80 -28.96 14.21
N PHE A 173 -15.22 -28.00 14.91
CA PHE A 173 -13.89 -28.11 15.52
C PHE A 173 -13.93 -28.41 17.02
N ILE A 174 -15.03 -28.09 17.72
CA ILE A 174 -15.22 -28.35 19.15
C ILE A 174 -16.42 -29.29 19.31
N PRO A 175 -16.21 -30.60 19.56
CA PRO A 175 -17.31 -31.48 19.92
C PRO A 175 -17.92 -30.98 21.23
N THR A 176 -19.15 -30.46 21.17
CA THR A 176 -19.86 -29.93 22.34
C THR A 176 -20.17 -31.07 23.30
N ALA A 177 -19.37 -31.20 24.36
CA ALA A 177 -19.65 -32.10 25.45
C ALA A 177 -20.76 -31.50 26.36
N ASN A 178 -21.80 -32.32 26.52
CA ASN A 178 -22.76 -32.40 27.62
C ASN A 178 -24.10 -31.63 27.61
N GLU A 179 -25.13 -32.43 27.82
CA GLU A 179 -26.58 -32.26 27.60
C GLU A 179 -27.32 -31.51 28.71
N LYS A 180 -26.64 -30.66 29.49
CA LYS A 180 -27.30 -29.87 30.55
C LYS A 180 -26.81 -28.44 30.47
N GLY A 181 -27.74 -27.50 30.35
CA GLY A 181 -27.40 -26.08 30.28
C GLY A 181 -26.58 -25.67 31.50
N LEU A 182 -25.53 -24.88 31.28
CA LEU A 182 -24.56 -24.47 32.29
C LEU A 182 -25.20 -23.81 33.53
N LEU A 183 -26.43 -23.28 33.38
CA LEU A 183 -27.16 -22.54 34.40
C LEU A 183 -28.52 -23.20 34.74
N ALA A 184 -28.65 -24.51 34.55
CA ALA A 184 -29.87 -25.27 34.88
C ALA A 184 -30.24 -25.20 36.38
N PHE A 185 -29.25 -25.03 37.25
CA PHE A 185 -29.43 -25.01 38.72
C PHE A 185 -30.12 -23.74 39.26
N LEU A 186 -30.31 -22.71 38.44
CA LEU A 186 -30.87 -21.43 38.90
C LEU A 186 -32.39 -21.55 39.20
N PRO A 187 -32.90 -20.90 40.27
CA PRO A 187 -34.34 -20.80 40.54
C PRO A 187 -35.10 -20.14 39.38
N GLN A 188 -36.36 -20.54 39.12
CA GLN A 188 -37.16 -20.00 38.00
C GLN A 188 -37.37 -18.48 38.06
N ARG A 189 -37.39 -17.88 39.26
CA ARG A 189 -37.52 -16.43 39.51
C ARG A 189 -36.27 -15.61 39.13
N THR A 190 -35.17 -16.26 38.77
CA THR A 190 -33.90 -15.61 38.41
C THR A 190 -33.64 -15.71 36.91
N CYS A 191 -33.30 -14.58 36.29
CA CYS A 191 -32.94 -14.53 34.88
C CYS A 191 -31.51 -15.05 34.70
N ALA A 192 -31.33 -16.13 33.93
CA ALA A 192 -30.01 -16.71 33.71
C ALA A 192 -29.07 -15.80 32.90
N ILE A 193 -29.62 -14.90 32.06
CA ILE A 193 -28.84 -13.90 31.31
C ILE A 193 -28.35 -12.80 32.26
N CYS A 194 -29.24 -12.23 33.08
CA CYS A 194 -28.85 -11.23 34.09
C CYS A 194 -27.82 -11.80 35.06
N PHE A 195 -27.97 -13.06 35.49
CA PHE A 195 -27.00 -13.72 36.37
C PHE A 195 -25.63 -13.91 35.72
N GLN A 196 -25.59 -14.31 34.44
CA GLN A 196 -24.35 -14.44 33.68
C GLN A 196 -23.64 -13.09 33.48
N GLU A 197 -24.41 -12.01 33.31
CA GLU A 197 -23.89 -10.65 33.10
C GLU A 197 -23.56 -9.93 34.44
N GLN A 198 -24.18 -10.34 35.55
CA GLN A 198 -23.92 -9.77 36.88
C GLN A 198 -22.48 -10.03 37.34
N SER A 199 -21.81 -11.05 36.78
CA SER A 199 -20.36 -11.27 36.96
C SER A 199 -19.50 -10.08 36.48
N ALA A 200 -20.09 -9.15 35.72
CA ALA A 200 -19.47 -7.93 35.21
C ALA A 200 -20.05 -6.62 35.79
N GLY A 201 -20.98 -6.68 36.77
CA GLY A 201 -21.46 -5.51 37.53
C GLY A 201 -22.96 -5.45 37.83
N GLY A 202 -23.33 -5.64 39.10
CA GLY A 202 -24.34 -4.84 39.83
C GLY A 202 -25.82 -4.80 39.41
N ILE A 203 -26.32 -5.58 38.44
CA ILE A 203 -27.76 -5.58 38.08
C ILE A 203 -28.53 -6.64 38.90
N SER A 204 -29.77 -6.37 39.33
CA SER A 204 -30.61 -7.36 40.01
C SER A 204 -30.90 -8.56 39.11
N THR A 205 -30.78 -9.78 39.63
CA THR A 205 -30.97 -11.03 38.86
C THR A 205 -32.41 -11.52 38.82
N THR A 206 -33.31 -10.81 39.48
CA THR A 206 -34.75 -11.08 39.48
C THR A 206 -35.36 -10.74 38.12
N ILE A 207 -36.27 -11.58 37.64
CA ILE A 207 -36.92 -11.35 36.35
C ILE A 207 -37.78 -10.09 36.39
N VAL A 208 -37.51 -9.14 35.50
CA VAL A 208 -38.31 -7.92 35.27
C VAL A 208 -39.03 -8.08 33.93
N ASN A 209 -40.36 -8.07 33.96
CA ASN A 209 -41.23 -8.35 32.80
C ASN A 209 -40.91 -9.71 32.15
N ALA A 210 -41.54 -10.76 32.68
CA ALA A 210 -41.24 -12.15 32.34
C ALA A 210 -41.65 -12.50 30.91
N TYR A 211 -40.72 -13.09 30.17
CA TYR A 211 -40.94 -13.69 28.86
C TYR A 211 -40.55 -15.16 28.89
N GLN A 212 -41.35 -15.98 28.25
CA GLN A 212 -41.13 -17.41 28.13
C GLN A 212 -40.54 -17.75 26.75
N ALA A 213 -39.53 -18.60 26.76
CA ALA A 213 -38.99 -19.19 25.54
C ALA A 213 -39.87 -20.34 25.05
N ASP A 214 -40.29 -20.31 23.78
CA ASP A 214 -41.32 -21.22 23.25
C ASP A 214 -40.85 -22.69 23.24
N ASP A 215 -39.60 -22.93 22.84
CA ASP A 215 -39.06 -24.29 22.64
C ASP A 215 -38.73 -25.02 23.95
N CYS A 216 -38.59 -24.32 25.08
CA CYS A 216 -38.12 -24.93 26.34
C CYS A 216 -38.83 -24.44 27.60
N GLY A 217 -39.76 -23.51 27.48
CA GLY A 217 -40.58 -23.00 28.58
C GLY A 217 -39.84 -22.17 29.64
N HIS A 218 -38.55 -21.91 29.47
CA HIS A 218 -37.74 -21.17 30.46
C HIS A 218 -38.00 -19.67 30.44
N LEU A 219 -37.97 -19.05 31.62
CA LEU A 219 -38.28 -17.63 31.83
C LEU A 219 -37.03 -16.74 31.84
N TYR A 220 -37.16 -15.57 31.21
CA TYR A 220 -36.14 -14.52 31.13
C TYR A 220 -36.78 -13.13 31.22
N CYS A 221 -35.99 -12.08 31.44
CA CYS A 221 -36.45 -10.70 31.29
C CYS A 221 -36.68 -10.38 29.81
N TYR A 222 -37.73 -9.60 29.51
CA TYR A 222 -38.03 -9.11 28.16
C TYR A 222 -36.79 -8.54 27.44
N GLY A 223 -36.08 -7.59 28.06
CA GLY A 223 -34.94 -6.93 27.44
C GLY A 223 -33.79 -7.90 27.13
N CYS A 224 -33.53 -8.85 28.02
CA CYS A 224 -32.45 -9.82 27.87
C CYS A 224 -32.73 -10.80 26.72
N ILE A 225 -33.91 -11.42 26.70
CA ILE A 225 -34.24 -12.41 25.66
C ILE A 225 -34.37 -11.76 24.29
N VAL A 226 -34.98 -10.58 24.21
CA VAL A 226 -35.13 -9.86 22.93
C VAL A 226 -33.79 -9.38 22.39
N ALA A 227 -32.89 -8.88 23.25
CA ALA A 227 -31.55 -8.50 22.81
C ALA A 227 -30.78 -9.70 22.21
N ARG A 228 -30.84 -10.87 22.87
CA ARG A 228 -30.18 -12.09 22.40
C ARG A 228 -30.80 -12.64 21.11
N LEU A 229 -32.13 -12.61 20.97
CA LEU A 229 -32.82 -13.03 19.75
C LEU A 229 -32.55 -12.08 18.58
N LYS A 230 -32.49 -10.76 18.82
CA LYS A 230 -32.12 -9.77 17.79
C LYS A 230 -30.69 -9.98 17.29
N LEU A 231 -29.74 -10.21 18.19
CA LEU A 231 -28.35 -10.52 17.84
C LEU A 231 -28.20 -11.84 17.07
N ALA A 232 -29.14 -12.77 17.22
CA ALA A 232 -29.11 -14.06 16.55
C ALA A 232 -29.68 -14.04 15.11
N GLU A 233 -30.25 -12.93 14.64
CA GLU A 233 -30.74 -12.73 13.26
C GLU A 233 -31.41 -13.98 12.63
N GLY A 234 -32.37 -14.58 13.36
CA GLY A 234 -33.17 -15.73 12.91
C GLY A 234 -32.54 -17.13 13.07
N ASP A 235 -31.26 -17.24 13.44
CA ASP A 235 -30.61 -18.55 13.67
C ASP A 235 -30.92 -19.16 15.04
N GLY A 236 -31.66 -18.40 15.87
CA GLY A 236 -32.02 -18.76 17.23
C GLY A 236 -30.85 -18.71 18.22
N TRP A 237 -31.17 -18.49 19.48
CA TRP A 237 -30.21 -18.36 20.57
C TRP A 237 -30.27 -19.59 21.49
N PRO A 238 -29.13 -20.22 21.84
CA PRO A 238 -29.13 -21.37 22.75
C PRO A 238 -29.50 -20.94 24.18
N CYS A 239 -30.54 -21.56 24.72
CA CYS A 239 -30.99 -21.36 26.09
C CYS A 239 -29.86 -21.69 27.09
N LEU A 240 -29.53 -20.77 28.01
CA LEU A 240 -28.50 -21.00 29.03
C LEU A 240 -28.90 -22.05 30.08
N ARG A 241 -30.20 -22.33 30.23
CA ARG A 241 -30.74 -23.30 31.19
C ARG A 241 -30.76 -24.74 30.67
N CYS A 242 -31.03 -24.96 29.38
CA CYS A 242 -31.15 -26.31 28.81
C CYS A 242 -30.36 -26.56 27.52
N GLY A 243 -29.77 -25.54 26.90
CA GLY A 243 -29.00 -25.66 25.65
C GLY A 243 -29.84 -25.71 24.37
N ILE A 244 -31.18 -25.81 24.47
CA ILE A 244 -32.08 -25.82 23.31
C ILE A 244 -32.03 -24.46 22.60
N THR A 245 -31.96 -24.45 21.27
CA THR A 245 -31.94 -23.22 20.48
C THR A 245 -33.34 -22.65 20.35
N ILE A 246 -33.56 -21.47 20.92
CA ILE A 246 -34.84 -20.75 20.95
C ILE A 246 -34.89 -19.77 19.78
N LYS A 247 -35.98 -19.77 19.00
CA LYS A 247 -36.20 -18.79 17.92
C LYS A 247 -37.15 -17.66 18.30
N GLU A 248 -38.18 -17.99 19.08
CA GLU A 248 -39.26 -17.08 19.45
C GLU A 248 -39.51 -17.13 20.95
N ALA A 249 -40.08 -16.06 21.49
CA ALA A 249 -40.42 -15.92 22.88
C ALA A 249 -41.64 -15.02 23.04
N HIS A 250 -42.60 -15.43 23.87
CA HIS A 250 -43.81 -14.66 24.16
C HIS A 250 -43.83 -14.16 25.60
N ARG A 251 -44.69 -13.17 25.87
CA ARG A 251 -44.91 -12.65 27.23
C ARG A 251 -45.50 -13.76 28.11
N TRP A 252 -44.93 -13.97 29.28
CA TRP A 252 -45.48 -14.90 30.26
C TRP A 252 -46.75 -14.31 30.90
N ILE A 253 -47.83 -15.08 30.91
CA ILE A 253 -49.11 -14.69 31.52
C ILE A 253 -49.42 -15.74 32.60
N GLU A 254 -49.65 -15.29 33.82
CA GLU A 254 -50.10 -16.15 34.91
C GLU A 254 -51.62 -16.33 34.80
N ILE A 255 -52.06 -17.57 34.54
CA ILE A 255 -53.48 -17.92 34.51
C ILE A 255 -53.89 -18.21 35.94
N VAL A 256 -54.61 -17.29 36.57
CA VAL A 256 -55.23 -17.52 37.88
C VAL A 256 -56.55 -18.24 37.64
N GLU A 257 -56.61 -19.54 37.96
CA GLU A 257 -57.87 -20.26 37.98
C GLU A 257 -58.71 -19.76 39.15
N THR A 258 -59.73 -18.95 38.87
CA THR A 258 -60.77 -18.63 39.86
C THR A 258 -61.63 -19.87 40.07
N PRO A 259 -61.84 -20.35 41.31
CA PRO A 259 -62.74 -21.48 41.55
C PRO A 259 -64.16 -21.13 41.06
N PRO A 260 -64.93 -22.09 40.55
CA PRO A 260 -66.27 -21.82 40.01
C PRO A 260 -67.16 -21.26 41.13
N SER A 261 -67.66 -20.04 40.94
CA SER A 261 -68.73 -19.48 41.75
C SER A 261 -70.03 -20.19 41.39
N ASP A 262 -70.59 -20.94 42.34
CA ASP A 262 -71.91 -21.56 42.21
C ASP A 262 -72.95 -20.48 41.85
N GLN A 263 -73.63 -20.65 40.71
CA GLN A 263 -74.72 -19.79 40.29
C GLN A 263 -76.01 -20.24 40.99
N GLU A 264 -76.43 -19.47 41.99
CA GLU A 264 -77.73 -19.58 42.65
C GLU A 264 -78.81 -19.12 41.67
N SER A 265 -79.64 -20.06 41.22
CA SER A 265 -80.75 -19.82 40.31
C SER A 265 -82.00 -19.41 41.08
N ASP A 266 -82.23 -18.11 41.25
CA ASP A 266 -83.51 -17.60 41.73
C ASP A 266 -84.46 -17.33 40.55
N SER A 267 -85.47 -18.19 40.47
CA SER A 267 -86.66 -18.06 39.65
C SER A 267 -87.75 -17.33 40.44
N GLU A 268 -88.12 -16.10 40.06
CA GLU A 268 -89.40 -15.47 40.44
C GLU A 268 -89.81 -14.49 39.34
N LYS A 269 -90.64 -14.90 38.37
CA LYS A 269 -92.12 -14.96 38.36
C LYS A 269 -92.78 -13.59 38.19
N SER A 270 -93.43 -13.46 37.03
CA SER A 270 -94.44 -12.47 36.66
C SER A 270 -95.54 -12.29 37.71
N THR A 271 -95.96 -11.04 37.95
CA THR A 271 -97.34 -10.50 37.84
C THR A 271 -97.55 -9.32 38.78
N GLY A 272 -98.20 -8.26 38.28
CA GLY A 272 -99.11 -7.39 39.04
C GLY A 272 -98.50 -6.19 39.72
#